data_AF-A0AAV7JC50-F1
#
_entry.id   AF-A0AAV7JC50-F1
#
_cell.length_a   1.000
_cell.length_b   1.000
_cell.length_c   1.000
_cell.angle_alpha   90.00
_cell.angle_beta   90.00
_cell.angle_gamma   90.00
#
_symmetry.space_group_name_H-M   'P 1'
#
loop_
_entity.id
_entity.type
_entity.pdbx_description
1 polymer ?
#
loop_
_entity_poly.entity_id
_entity_poly.type
_entity_poly.pdbx_seq_one_letter_code
_entity_poly.pdbx_strand_id
1 'polypeptide(L)'
;MRLMMSTTTGADIATETIKGLENIGLGGAWGKLSGVTTDGAPAMIGTRVGAVTKLTEHAKEQTIQIVLDECNAEYSDICYYTEVRWLSRGKVLERVFELRNVSAEFLLSKGREFLLTNPEFVSDVGYFADITSHLNCLNTQLQGKSKNILDVIASVDAFTNKLTLLKRQLARDDVTHFPLLKFWEKRPHHQSGLPNPNQ
;
A
#
# COMPACT_ATOMS: atom_id res chain seq x y z
N MET A 1 -19.13 -34.69 -15.39
CA MET A 1 -20.22 -33.89 -14.76
C MET A 1 -19.96 -33.90 -13.26
N ARG A 2 -19.52 -32.78 -12.68
CA ARG A 2 -19.24 -32.69 -11.23
C ARG A 2 -20.57 -32.42 -10.51
N LEU A 3 -20.90 -33.20 -9.49
CA LEU A 3 -22.08 -33.01 -8.65
C LEU A 3 -22.04 -31.61 -8.00
N MET A 4 -23.11 -30.84 -8.17
CA MET A 4 -23.31 -29.56 -7.46
C MET A 4 -23.48 -29.86 -5.98
N MET A 5 -22.57 -29.36 -5.13
CA MET A 5 -22.83 -29.31 -3.69
C MET A 5 -24.03 -28.40 -3.46
N SER A 6 -24.90 -28.74 -2.52
CA SER A 6 -26.24 -28.14 -2.31
C SER A 6 -26.24 -26.64 -1.97
N THR A 7 -25.08 -26.01 -1.86
CA THR A 7 -24.92 -24.58 -1.65
C THR A 7 -23.76 -24.07 -2.50
N THR A 8 -24.00 -23.08 -3.36
CA THR A 8 -22.97 -22.35 -4.09
C THR A 8 -22.80 -20.98 -3.44
N THR A 9 -21.60 -20.65 -2.97
CA THR A 9 -21.32 -19.36 -2.32
C THR A 9 -20.84 -18.32 -3.34
N GLY A 10 -20.87 -17.04 -2.96
CA GLY A 10 -20.31 -15.98 -3.79
C GLY A 10 -18.83 -16.14 -4.07
N ALA A 11 -18.07 -16.74 -3.14
CA ALA A 11 -16.66 -17.04 -3.33
C ALA A 11 -16.43 -18.12 -4.38
N ASP A 12 -17.26 -19.17 -4.40
CA ASP A 12 -17.19 -20.22 -5.43
C ASP A 12 -17.46 -19.64 -6.81
N ILE A 13 -18.49 -18.79 -6.92
CA ILE A 13 -18.86 -18.10 -8.16
C ILE A 13 -17.74 -17.18 -8.65
N ALA A 14 -17.18 -16.36 -7.75
CA ALA A 14 -16.07 -15.48 -8.11
C ALA A 14 -14.86 -16.27 -8.59
N THR A 15 -14.49 -17.33 -7.88
CA THR A 15 -13.35 -18.18 -8.23
C THR A 15 -13.52 -18.79 -9.62
N GLU A 16 -14.70 -19.34 -9.92
CA GLU A 16 -14.93 -20.00 -11.19
C GLU A 16 -15.11 -19.01 -12.34
N THR A 17 -15.62 -17.81 -12.06
CA THR A 17 -15.65 -16.71 -13.02
C THR A 17 -14.23 -16.24 -13.37
N ILE A 18 -13.34 -16.09 -12.39
CA ILE A 18 -11.94 -15.71 -12.61
C ILE A 18 -11.25 -16.74 -13.52
N LYS A 19 -11.34 -18.03 -13.19
CA LYS A 19 -10.79 -19.10 -14.04
C LYS A 19 -11.41 -19.12 -15.43
N GLY A 20 -12.71 -18.88 -15.54
CA GLY A 20 -13.41 -18.78 -16.82
C GLY A 20 -12.81 -17.68 -17.69
N LEU A 21 -12.57 -16.49 -17.12
CA LEU A 21 -11.96 -15.35 -17.80
C LEU A 21 -10.49 -15.62 -18.20
N GLU A 22 -9.72 -16.30 -17.34
CA GLU A 22 -8.36 -16.75 -17.67
C GLU A 22 -8.37 -17.71 -18.87
N ASN A 23 -9.26 -18.69 -18.87
CA ASN A 23 -9.37 -19.70 -19.94
C ASN A 23 -9.73 -19.10 -21.31
N ILE A 24 -10.45 -17.99 -21.34
CA ILE A 24 -10.78 -17.28 -22.59
C ILE A 24 -9.76 -16.18 -22.96
N GLY A 25 -8.63 -16.13 -22.25
CA GLY A 25 -7.55 -15.17 -22.52
C GLY A 25 -7.84 -13.74 -22.04
N LEU A 26 -8.89 -13.54 -21.23
CA LEU A 26 -9.26 -12.24 -20.66
C LEU A 26 -8.72 -12.04 -19.23
N GLY A 27 -7.91 -12.95 -18.71
CA GLY A 27 -7.30 -12.86 -17.39
C GLY A 27 -6.42 -11.61 -17.17
N GLY A 28 -5.89 -10.98 -18.23
CA GLY A 28 -5.16 -9.71 -18.14
C GLY A 28 -6.04 -8.44 -18.27
N ALA A 29 -7.34 -8.59 -18.52
CA ALA A 29 -8.23 -7.48 -18.86
C ALA A 29 -8.93 -6.85 -17.64
N TRP A 30 -8.61 -7.27 -16.41
CA TRP A 30 -9.26 -6.80 -15.19
C TRP A 30 -9.17 -5.28 -14.99
N GLY A 31 -8.07 -4.65 -15.39
CA GLY A 31 -7.93 -3.18 -15.36
C GLY A 31 -8.86 -2.42 -16.31
N LYS A 32 -9.55 -3.12 -17.23
CA LYS A 32 -10.52 -2.59 -18.19
C LYS A 32 -11.97 -2.91 -17.79
N LEU A 33 -12.20 -3.58 -16.67
CA LEU A 33 -13.53 -3.95 -16.21
C LEU A 33 -14.36 -2.69 -15.90
N SER A 34 -15.48 -2.52 -16.61
CA SER A 34 -16.36 -1.35 -16.46
C SER A 34 -17.54 -1.60 -15.51
N GLY A 35 -17.92 -2.86 -15.28
CA GLY A 35 -19.02 -3.22 -14.39
C GLY A 35 -19.28 -4.72 -14.32
N VAL A 36 -20.02 -5.13 -13.30
CA VAL A 36 -20.47 -6.52 -13.09
C VAL A 36 -21.97 -6.48 -12.80
N THR A 37 -22.78 -7.17 -13.61
CA THR A 37 -24.23 -7.26 -13.43
C THR A 37 -24.60 -8.64 -12.94
N THR A 38 -25.35 -8.73 -11.84
CA THR A 38 -25.79 -9.99 -11.23
C THR A 38 -27.26 -9.85 -10.84
N ASP A 39 -27.94 -10.97 -10.63
CA ASP A 39 -29.36 -11.05 -10.30
C ASP A 39 -29.72 -10.60 -8.87
N GLY A 40 -28.76 -10.05 -8.12
CA GLY A 40 -28.99 -9.50 -6.78
C GLY A 40 -29.11 -10.56 -5.68
N ALA A 41 -28.89 -11.85 -5.96
CA ALA A 41 -28.98 -12.89 -4.94
C ALA A 41 -27.97 -12.61 -3.78
N PRO A 42 -28.25 -13.02 -2.54
CA PRO A 42 -27.36 -12.79 -1.40
C PRO A 42 -25.92 -13.30 -1.62
N ALA A 43 -25.77 -14.41 -2.36
CA ALA A 43 -24.46 -14.93 -2.77
C ALA A 43 -23.72 -14.01 -3.76
N MET A 44 -24.41 -13.13 -4.49
CA MET A 44 -23.82 -12.22 -5.47
C MET A 44 -23.46 -10.86 -4.87
N ILE A 45 -24.37 -10.26 -4.10
CA ILE A 45 -24.26 -8.87 -3.61
C ILE A 45 -23.75 -8.73 -2.17
N GLY A 46 -23.43 -9.84 -1.50
CA GLY A 46 -22.92 -9.80 -0.13
C GLY A 46 -21.68 -8.92 0.04
N THR A 47 -21.66 -8.08 1.07
CA THR A 47 -20.61 -7.06 1.30
C THR A 47 -19.24 -7.63 1.65
N ARG A 48 -19.15 -8.90 2.07
CA ARG A 48 -17.88 -9.57 2.43
C ARG A 48 -17.57 -10.80 1.59
N VAL A 49 -18.62 -11.55 1.23
CA VAL A 49 -18.51 -12.86 0.55
C VAL A 49 -19.35 -12.94 -0.72
N GLY A 50 -19.89 -11.80 -1.18
CA GLY A 50 -20.62 -11.72 -2.44
C GLY A 50 -19.68 -11.85 -3.62
N ALA A 51 -20.13 -12.52 -4.69
CA ALA A 51 -19.36 -12.68 -5.92
C ALA A 51 -18.93 -11.33 -6.51
N VAL A 52 -19.82 -10.32 -6.53
CA VAL A 52 -19.50 -8.97 -7.04
C VAL A 52 -18.38 -8.33 -6.23
N THR A 53 -18.46 -8.42 -4.90
CA THR A 53 -17.43 -7.88 -3.99
C THR A 53 -16.08 -8.53 -4.27
N LYS A 54 -16.05 -9.87 -4.36
CA LYS A 54 -14.82 -10.63 -4.61
C LYS A 54 -14.21 -10.34 -5.98
N LEU A 55 -15.03 -10.25 -7.02
CA LEU A 55 -14.59 -9.86 -8.36
C LEU A 55 -14.05 -8.43 -8.40
N THR A 56 -14.67 -7.51 -7.65
CA THR A 56 -14.21 -6.12 -7.55
C THR A 56 -12.89 -6.01 -6.78
N GLU A 57 -12.72 -6.78 -5.71
CA GLU A 57 -11.45 -6.90 -4.96
C GLU A 57 -10.34 -7.41 -5.90
N HIS A 58 -10.59 -8.53 -6.59
CA HIS A 58 -9.64 -9.10 -7.54
C HIS A 58 -9.28 -8.12 -8.67
N ALA A 59 -10.25 -7.39 -9.24
CA ALA A 59 -9.99 -6.40 -10.27
C ALA A 59 -9.09 -5.24 -9.78
N LYS A 60 -9.28 -4.80 -8.53
CA LYS A 60 -8.44 -3.77 -7.91
C LYS A 60 -7.01 -4.27 -7.68
N GLU A 61 -6.86 -5.49 -7.16
CA GLU A 61 -5.54 -6.12 -6.97
C GLU A 61 -4.79 -6.23 -8.30
N GLN A 62 -5.45 -6.69 -9.35
CA GLN A 62 -4.86 -6.78 -10.70
C GLN A 62 -4.49 -5.40 -11.28
N THR A 63 -5.32 -4.39 -11.07
CA THR A 63 -5.02 -3.02 -11.51
C THR A 63 -3.76 -2.48 -10.83
N ILE A 64 -3.61 -2.75 -9.54
CA ILE A 64 -2.44 -2.37 -8.77
C ILE A 64 -1.21 -3.12 -9.28
N GLN A 65 -1.33 -4.42 -9.57
CA GLN A 65 -0.23 -5.21 -10.10
C GLN A 65 0.29 -4.65 -11.44
N ILE A 66 -0.62 -4.27 -12.34
CA ILE A 66 -0.26 -3.62 -13.61
C ILE A 66 0.53 -2.34 -13.35
N VAL A 67 0.10 -1.50 -12.41
CA VAL A 67 0.82 -0.28 -12.05
C VAL A 67 2.21 -0.61 -11.48
N LEU A 68 2.35 -1.66 -10.66
CA LEU A 68 3.64 -2.08 -10.12
C LEU A 68 4.59 -2.60 -11.23
N ASP A 69 4.08 -3.40 -12.16
CA ASP A 69 4.83 -3.97 -13.27
C ASP A 69 5.28 -2.88 -14.27
N GLU A 70 4.39 -1.96 -14.63
CA GLU A 70 4.72 -0.80 -15.50
C GLU A 70 5.83 0.07 -14.91
N CYS A 71 5.96 0.07 -13.58
CA CYS A 71 6.96 0.85 -12.86
C CYS A 71 8.26 0.11 -12.61
N ASN A 72 8.41 -1.11 -13.15
CA ASN A 72 9.53 -2.01 -12.89
C ASN A 72 9.83 -2.08 -11.38
N ALA A 73 8.77 -2.09 -10.58
CA ALA A 73 8.87 -1.94 -9.15
C ALA A 73 9.46 -3.23 -8.57
N GLU A 74 10.46 -3.13 -7.69
CA GLU A 74 11.22 -4.30 -7.18
C GLU A 74 10.36 -5.37 -6.47
N TYR A 75 9.13 -5.01 -6.10
CA TYR A 75 8.20 -5.86 -5.36
C TYR A 75 6.92 -6.09 -6.16
N SER A 76 6.59 -7.36 -6.36
CA SER A 76 5.50 -7.87 -7.21
C SER A 76 4.17 -8.06 -6.49
N ASP A 77 4.00 -7.54 -5.27
CA ASP A 77 2.75 -7.70 -4.50
C ASP A 77 2.62 -6.59 -3.44
N ILE A 78 1.37 -6.29 -3.02
CA ILE A 78 1.07 -5.43 -1.87
C ILE A 78 0.78 -6.30 -0.66
N CYS A 79 1.58 -6.18 0.40
CA CYS A 79 1.30 -6.84 1.68
C CYS A 79 0.05 -6.25 2.36
N TYR A 80 -1.14 -6.74 2.00
CA TYR A 80 -2.39 -6.37 2.68
C TYR A 80 -2.56 -7.04 4.04
N TYR A 81 -1.92 -8.19 4.27
CA TYR A 81 -2.14 -9.00 5.47
C TYR A 81 -0.85 -9.44 6.17
N THR A 82 -0.70 -9.00 7.41
CA THR A 82 0.10 -9.65 8.45
C THR A 82 -0.78 -9.68 9.71
N GLU A 83 -0.73 -10.75 10.51
CA GLU A 83 -1.46 -10.87 11.80
C GLU A 83 -1.30 -9.61 12.69
N VAL A 84 -0.17 -8.91 12.53
CA VAL A 84 0.05 -7.61 13.15
C VAL A 84 -0.25 -6.47 12.17
N ARG A 85 -1.52 -6.05 12.14
CA ARG A 85 -2.15 -5.10 11.20
C ARG A 85 -1.38 -3.80 10.93
N TRP A 86 -0.53 -3.35 11.84
CA TRP A 86 0.21 -2.10 11.68
C TRP A 86 1.56 -2.28 10.96
N LEU A 87 2.14 -3.49 10.96
CA LEU A 87 3.34 -3.79 10.16
C LEU A 87 3.03 -3.75 8.67
N SER A 88 1.94 -4.40 8.26
CA SER A 88 1.44 -4.34 6.89
C SER A 88 1.13 -2.89 6.49
N ARG A 89 0.47 -2.11 7.36
CA ARG A 89 0.19 -0.69 7.10
C ARG A 89 1.44 0.17 6.98
N GLY A 90 2.46 -0.07 7.80
CA GLY A 90 3.75 0.62 7.70
C GLY A 90 4.48 0.33 6.40
N LYS A 91 4.49 -0.94 5.99
CA LYS A 91 5.07 -1.36 4.71
C LYS A 91 4.31 -0.82 3.50
N VAL A 92 2.97 -0.80 3.58
CA VAL A 92 2.14 -0.15 2.56
C VAL A 92 2.43 1.35 2.50
N LEU A 93 2.58 2.02 3.64
CA LEU A 93 2.90 3.45 3.68
C LEU A 93 4.26 3.77 3.04
N GLU A 94 5.29 3.00 3.39
CA GLU A 94 6.63 3.08 2.77
C GLU A 94 6.53 2.91 1.24
N ARG A 95 5.76 1.91 0.79
CA ARG A 95 5.57 1.62 -0.64
C ARG A 95 4.83 2.72 -1.40
N VAL A 96 3.75 3.24 -0.81
CA VAL A 96 3.00 4.37 -1.40
C VAL A 96 3.88 5.61 -1.50
N PHE A 97 4.74 5.84 -0.51
CA PHE A 97 5.67 6.97 -0.52
C PHE A 97 6.74 6.83 -1.62
N GLU A 98 7.30 5.64 -1.82
CA GLU A 98 8.23 5.35 -2.92
C GLU A 98 7.58 5.58 -4.29
N LEU A 99 6.35 5.07 -4.47
CA LEU A 99 5.60 5.12 -5.72
C LEU A 99 4.83 6.43 -5.94
N ARG A 100 5.03 7.44 -5.09
CA ARG A 100 4.22 8.68 -5.12
C ARG A 100 4.25 9.41 -6.47
N ASN A 101 5.38 9.43 -7.18
CA ASN A 101 5.47 10.13 -8.48
C ASN A 101 4.60 9.44 -9.53
N VAL A 102 4.71 8.11 -9.62
CA VAL A 102 3.87 7.28 -10.48
C VAL A 102 2.40 7.43 -10.12
N SER A 103 2.10 7.36 -8.81
CA SER A 103 0.73 7.48 -8.32
C SER A 103 0.14 8.84 -8.68
N ALA A 104 0.95 9.90 -8.64
CA ALA A 104 0.58 11.23 -9.09
C ALA A 104 0.26 11.26 -10.58
N GLU A 105 1.14 10.72 -11.43
CA GLU A 105 0.96 10.66 -12.89
C GLU A 105 -0.28 9.84 -13.27
N PHE A 106 -0.46 8.68 -12.65
CA PHE A 106 -1.61 7.82 -12.86
C PHE A 106 -2.92 8.52 -12.46
N LEU A 107 -2.98 9.15 -11.29
CA LEU A 107 -4.19 9.84 -10.85
C LEU A 107 -4.49 11.07 -11.70
N LEU A 108 -3.47 11.81 -12.12
CA LEU A 108 -3.60 12.93 -13.04
C LEU A 108 -4.18 12.47 -14.39
N SER A 109 -3.74 11.32 -14.92
CA SER A 109 -4.30 10.73 -16.15
C SER A 109 -5.79 10.39 -16.04
N LYS A 110 -6.31 10.25 -14.81
CA LYS A 110 -7.72 10.02 -14.49
C LYS A 110 -8.46 11.28 -14.08
N GLY A 111 -7.84 12.47 -14.20
CA GLY A 111 -8.41 13.74 -13.77
C GLY A 111 -8.61 13.86 -12.26
N ARG A 112 -7.80 13.15 -11.46
CA ARG A 112 -7.85 13.19 -10.00
C ARG A 112 -6.59 13.81 -9.42
N GLU A 113 -6.76 14.57 -8.36
CA GLU A 113 -5.65 15.13 -7.59
C GLU A 113 -4.99 14.06 -6.70
N PHE A 114 -3.69 14.24 -6.44
CA PHE A 114 -2.93 13.39 -5.54
C PHE A 114 -2.21 14.23 -4.50
N LEU A 115 -2.54 14.01 -3.23
CA LEU A 115 -2.08 14.84 -2.11
C LEU A 115 -0.55 14.77 -1.89
N LEU A 116 0.08 13.63 -2.20
CA LEU A 116 1.54 13.44 -2.12
C LEU A 116 2.31 14.10 -3.27
N THR A 117 1.81 15.24 -3.75
CA THR A 117 2.50 16.18 -4.63
C THR A 117 2.84 17.48 -3.88
N ASN A 118 2.13 17.80 -2.80
CA ASN A 118 2.41 18.98 -1.97
C ASN A 118 3.71 18.76 -1.16
N PRO A 119 4.71 19.67 -1.25
CA PRO A 119 6.00 19.49 -0.58
C PRO A 119 5.95 19.35 0.94
N GLU A 120 5.06 20.07 1.61
CA GLU A 120 4.89 19.99 3.07
C GLU A 120 4.31 18.62 3.42
N PHE A 121 3.26 18.19 2.71
CA PHE A 121 2.62 16.91 2.93
C PHE A 121 3.53 15.72 2.61
N VAL A 122 4.38 15.82 1.57
CA VAL A 122 5.39 14.81 1.27
C VAL A 122 6.43 14.72 2.39
N SER A 123 6.83 15.84 2.98
CA SER A 123 7.76 15.83 4.12
C SER A 123 7.13 15.15 5.34
N ASP A 124 5.89 15.51 5.67
CA ASP A 124 5.14 14.89 6.77
C ASP A 124 5.00 13.38 6.59
N VAL A 125 4.58 12.94 5.40
CA VAL A 125 4.38 11.52 5.14
C VAL A 125 5.70 10.75 5.09
N GLY A 126 6.78 11.37 4.60
CA GLY A 126 8.13 10.79 4.66
C GLY A 126 8.58 10.56 6.10
N TYR A 127 8.39 11.56 6.96
CA TYR A 127 8.65 11.45 8.41
C TYR A 127 7.81 10.33 9.05
N PHE A 128 6.51 10.27 8.78
CA PHE A 128 5.63 9.23 9.30
C PHE A 128 6.02 7.83 8.83
N ALA A 129 6.42 7.68 7.58
CA ALA A 129 6.87 6.41 7.03
C ALA A 129 8.16 5.94 7.72
N ASP A 130 9.13 6.82 7.93
CA ASP A 130 10.37 6.53 8.66
C ASP A 130 10.11 6.12 10.12
N ILE A 131 9.26 6.86 10.86
CA ILE A 131 8.87 6.50 12.24
C ILE A 131 8.17 5.14 12.27
N THR A 132 7.28 4.88 11.31
CA THR A 132 6.57 3.61 11.24
C THR A 132 7.52 2.45 10.93
N SER A 133 8.56 2.69 10.12
CA SER A 133 9.63 1.71 9.85
C SER A 133 10.43 1.38 11.12
N HIS A 134 10.80 2.40 11.92
CA HIS A 134 11.45 2.20 13.23
C HIS A 134 10.57 1.40 14.19
N LEU A 135 9.27 1.69 14.27
CA LEU A 135 8.32 0.90 15.06
C LEU A 135 8.26 -0.54 14.54
N ASN A 136 8.18 -0.74 13.23
CA ASN A 136 8.12 -2.07 12.62
C ASN A 136 9.34 -2.91 13.00
N CYS A 137 10.53 -2.29 13.06
CA CYS A 137 11.75 -2.92 13.55
C CYS A 137 11.66 -3.32 15.03
N LEU A 138 11.13 -2.46 15.91
CA LEU A 138 10.89 -2.86 17.31
C LEU A 138 9.94 -4.06 17.36
N ASN A 139 8.85 -4.03 16.61
CA ASN A 139 7.84 -5.09 16.69
C ASN A 139 8.33 -6.45 16.21
N THR A 140 9.16 -6.50 15.18
CA THR A 140 9.82 -7.75 14.79
C THR A 140 10.79 -8.24 15.86
N GLN A 141 11.43 -7.35 16.63
CA GLN A 141 12.25 -7.74 17.79
C GLN A 141 11.43 -8.26 18.97
N LEU A 142 10.19 -7.78 19.14
CA LEU A 142 9.26 -8.24 20.18
C LEU A 142 8.61 -9.58 19.84
N GLN A 143 8.53 -9.92 18.55
CA GLN A 143 7.97 -11.19 18.08
C GLN A 143 9.03 -12.28 17.96
N GLY A 144 8.62 -13.53 18.10
CA GLY A 144 9.47 -14.71 17.92
C GLY A 144 9.28 -15.75 19.01
N LYS A 145 9.50 -17.03 18.67
CA LYS A 145 9.24 -18.16 19.57
C LYS A 145 10.28 -18.31 20.72
N SER A 146 11.29 -17.46 20.77
CA SER A 146 12.47 -17.59 21.64
C SER A 146 12.81 -16.29 22.41
N LYS A 147 11.85 -15.40 22.61
CA LYS A 147 12.02 -14.17 23.39
C LYS A 147 11.61 -14.39 24.84
N ASN A 148 12.52 -14.12 25.77
CA ASN A 148 12.18 -14.06 27.19
C ASN A 148 11.82 -12.60 27.60
N ILE A 149 11.31 -12.43 28.83
CA ILE A 149 10.85 -11.13 29.31
C ILE A 149 11.98 -10.08 29.39
N LEU A 150 13.21 -10.51 29.69
CA LEU A 150 14.37 -9.62 29.75
C LEU A 150 14.74 -9.13 28.35
N ASP A 151 14.65 -9.98 27.33
CA ASP A 151 14.89 -9.59 25.93
C ASP A 151 13.87 -8.54 25.45
N VAL A 152 12.61 -8.70 25.87
CA VAL A 152 11.52 -7.75 25.55
C VAL A 152 11.79 -6.40 26.23
N ILE A 153 12.10 -6.40 27.52
CA ILE A 153 12.44 -5.17 28.27
C ILE A 153 13.63 -4.46 27.62
N ALA A 154 14.71 -5.19 27.34
CA ALA A 154 15.90 -4.64 26.69
C ALA A 154 15.59 -4.03 25.32
N SER A 155 14.71 -4.66 24.52
CA SER A 155 14.29 -4.15 23.22
C SER A 155 13.49 -2.85 23.35
N VAL A 156 12.59 -2.77 24.34
CA VAL A 156 11.81 -1.54 24.63
C VAL A 156 12.72 -0.42 25.12
N ASP A 157 13.64 -0.70 26.03
CA ASP A 157 14.60 0.30 26.55
C ASP A 157 15.52 0.82 25.45
N ALA A 158 16.04 -0.07 24.61
CA ALA A 158 16.84 0.30 23.44
C ALA A 158 16.05 1.19 22.48
N PHE A 159 14.76 0.90 22.26
CA PHE A 159 13.90 1.72 21.41
C PHE A 159 13.59 3.09 22.03
N THR A 160 13.33 3.17 23.33
CA THR A 160 13.15 4.45 24.04
C THR A 160 14.40 5.33 23.94
N ASN A 161 15.59 4.73 24.07
CA ASN A 161 16.86 5.41 23.86
C ASN A 161 17.01 5.88 22.40
N LYS A 162 16.62 5.05 21.43
CA LYS A 162 16.57 5.43 20.01
C LYS A 162 15.64 6.62 19.77
N LEU A 163 14.43 6.63 20.32
CA LEU A 163 13.51 7.78 20.20
C LEU A 163 14.10 9.06 20.79
N THR A 164 14.80 8.95 21.91
CA THR A 164 15.49 10.08 22.55
C THR A 164 16.62 10.61 21.67
N LEU A 165 17.34 9.72 20.97
CA LEU A 165 18.35 10.10 19.98
C LEU A 165 17.72 10.78 18.76
N LEU A 166 16.68 10.18 18.17
CA LEU A 166 15.97 10.73 17.01
C LEU A 166 15.43 12.13 17.30
N LYS A 167 14.80 12.34 18.46
CA LYS A 167 14.34 13.66 18.90
C LYS A 167 15.48 14.69 18.97
N ARG A 168 16.64 14.31 19.51
CA ARG A 168 17.82 15.20 19.60
C ARG A 168 18.41 15.52 18.23
N GLN A 169 18.37 14.59 17.29
CA GLN A 169 18.84 14.79 15.92
C GLN A 169 17.91 15.71 15.13
N LEU A 170 16.60 15.50 15.22
CA LEU A 170 15.61 16.39 14.61
C LEU A 170 15.73 17.83 15.13
N ALA A 171 16.01 18.02 16.43
CA ALA A 171 16.26 19.34 16.99
C ALA A 171 17.53 20.04 16.45
N ARG A 172 18.37 19.32 15.69
CA ARG A 172 19.59 19.81 15.04
C ARG A 172 19.49 19.74 13.51
N ASP A 173 18.29 19.52 12.97
CA ASP A 173 18.04 19.26 11.55
C ASP A 173 18.85 18.08 10.97
N ASP A 174 19.23 17.11 11.82
CA ASP A 174 19.89 15.88 11.39
C ASP A 174 18.85 14.79 11.06
N VAL A 175 18.53 14.67 9.77
CA VAL A 175 17.61 13.65 9.24
C VAL A 175 18.31 12.34 8.84
N THR A 176 19.52 12.07 9.34
CA THR A 176 20.32 10.89 8.92
C THR A 176 19.62 9.55 9.17
N HIS A 177 18.77 9.45 10.19
CA HIS A 177 17.98 8.25 10.49
C HIS A 177 16.55 8.30 9.94
N PHE A 178 16.28 9.24 9.04
CA PHE A 178 15.02 9.43 8.33
C PHE A 178 15.29 9.38 6.81
N PRO A 179 15.59 8.20 6.25
CA PRO A 179 16.00 8.06 4.85
C PRO A 179 14.93 8.56 3.86
N LEU A 180 13.64 8.34 4.14
CA LEU A 180 12.55 8.77 3.25
C LEU A 180 12.36 10.29 3.29
N LEU A 181 12.45 10.89 4.47
CA LEU A 181 12.46 12.35 4.64
C LEU A 181 13.68 13.00 3.96
N LYS A 182 14.87 12.44 4.20
CA LYS A 182 16.15 12.92 3.62
C LYS A 182 16.19 12.80 2.09
N PHE A 183 15.57 11.76 1.53
CA PHE A 183 15.46 11.60 0.09
C PHE A 183 14.62 12.72 -0.55
N TRP A 184 13.62 13.24 0.17
CA TRP A 184 12.82 14.36 -0.29
C TRP A 184 13.57 15.70 -0.23
N GLU A 185 14.23 16.01 0.89
CA GLU A 185 15.03 17.25 1.04
C GLU A 185 16.12 17.41 -0.03
N LYS A 186 16.66 16.31 -0.56
CA LYS A 186 17.70 16.33 -1.58
C LYS A 186 17.22 16.64 -2.99
N ARG A 187 15.91 16.61 -3.28
CA ARG A 187 15.41 16.98 -4.60
C ARG A 187 15.25 18.50 -4.61
N PRO A 188 15.99 19.23 -5.47
CA PRO A 188 15.83 20.67 -5.54
C PRO A 188 14.38 20.97 -5.85
N HIS A 189 13.77 21.86 -5.06
CA HIS A 189 12.49 22.46 -5.37
C HIS A 189 12.59 22.95 -6.82
N HIS A 190 11.85 22.31 -7.73
CA HIS A 190 11.67 22.88 -9.06
C HIS A 190 10.93 24.18 -8.80
N GLN A 191 11.66 25.30 -8.80
CA GLN A 191 11.07 26.62 -8.85
C GLN A 191 10.20 26.59 -10.11
N SER A 192 8.89 26.52 -9.93
CA SER A 192 7.92 26.77 -10.97
C SER A 192 8.04 28.26 -11.32
N GLY A 193 8.98 28.56 -12.22
CA GLY A 193 8.97 29.78 -13.00
C GLY A 193 7.77 29.74 -13.93
N LEU A 194 6.59 30.10 -13.42
CA LEU A 194 5.51 30.58 -14.28
C LEU A 194 5.91 31.97 -14.76
N PRO A 195 5.86 32.26 -16.08
CA PRO A 195 6.12 33.60 -16.57
C PRO A 195 5.01 34.54 -16.08
N ASN A 196 5.43 35.71 -15.61
CA ASN A 196 4.56 36.79 -15.18
C ASN A 196 3.70 37.26 -16.38
N PRO A 197 2.35 37.24 -16.31
CA PRO A 197 1.50 37.64 -17.44
C PRO A 197 1.51 39.12 -17.80
N ASN A 198 2.40 39.94 -17.22
CA ASN A 198 2.44 41.40 -17.41
C ASN A 198 3.85 41.92 -17.76
N GLN A 199 4.52 41.31 -18.73
CA GLN A 199 5.61 41.93 -19.49
C GLN A 199 5.49 41.62 -20.98
#